data_AF-A0A964YYK7-F1
#
_entry.id   AF-A0A964YYK7-F1
#
_cell.length_a   1.000
_cell.length_b   1.000
_cell.length_c   1.000
_cell.angle_alpha   90.00
_cell.angle_beta   90.00
_cell.angle_gamma   90.00
#
_symmetry.space_group_name_H-M   'P 1'
#
loop_
_entity.id
_entity.type
_entity.pdbx_description
1 polymer ?
#
loop_
_entity_poly.entity_id
_entity_poly.type
_entity_poly.pdbx_seq_one_letter_code
_entity_poly.pdbx_strand_id
1 'polypeptide(L)'
;MCPEKLLISIIEKSWFHCKNLEAMLYLPNKFPGIKYFWHQKDDFTLTSNGYIWTYPGQPITKKSILVLPENLDYQELKKHLSQDPYAICSDWPYQYVN
;
A
#
# COMPACT_ATOMS: atom_id res chain seq x y z
N MET A 1 -16.16 -9.63 9.36
CA MET A 1 -14.79 -9.63 9.90
C MET A 1 -13.96 -10.61 9.06
N CYS A 2 -12.76 -10.24 8.61
CA CYS A 2 -11.89 -11.17 7.88
C CYS A 2 -11.60 -12.39 8.78
N PRO A 3 -11.75 -13.64 8.31
CA PRO A 3 -11.42 -14.80 9.12
C PRO A 3 -9.93 -14.78 9.51
N GLU A 4 -9.62 -15.00 10.79
CA GLU A 4 -8.23 -14.96 11.29
C GLU A 4 -7.29 -15.89 10.48
N LYS A 5 -7.78 -17.06 10.08
CA LYS A 5 -7.05 -18.00 9.22
C LYS A 5 -6.64 -17.39 7.88
N LEU A 6 -7.51 -16.59 7.26
CA LEU A 6 -7.21 -15.91 6.00
C LEU A 6 -6.20 -14.79 6.21
N LEU A 7 -6.31 -14.04 7.31
CA LEU A 7 -5.35 -12.99 7.63
C LEU A 7 -3.95 -13.60 7.83
N ILE A 8 -3.84 -14.67 8.61
CA ILE A 8 -2.58 -15.37 8.85
C ILE A 8 -1.98 -15.91 7.54
N SER A 9 -2.80 -16.40 6.60
CA SER A 9 -2.27 -16.96 5.35
C SER A 9 -1.66 -15.92 4.40
N ILE A 10 -1.98 -14.63 4.56
CA ILE A 10 -1.47 -13.55 3.70
C ILE A 10 -0.55 -12.55 4.42
N ILE A 11 -0.42 -12.64 5.75
CA ILE A 11 0.14 -11.58 6.61
C ILE A 11 1.53 -11.11 6.19
N GLU A 12 2.42 -12.04 5.83
CA GLU A 12 3.80 -11.76 5.44
C GLU A 12 3.90 -10.99 4.10
N LYS A 13 2.89 -11.13 3.24
CA LYS A 13 2.88 -10.63 1.86
C LYS A 13 1.95 -9.43 1.65
N SER A 14 1.37 -8.88 2.71
CA SER A 14 0.36 -7.82 2.59
C SER A 14 0.64 -6.64 3.51
N TRP A 15 0.20 -5.46 3.08
CA TRP A 15 0.02 -4.29 3.94
C TRP A 15 -1.46 -4.17 4.30
N PHE A 16 -1.75 -3.86 5.56
CA PHE A 16 -3.11 -3.72 6.07
C PHE A 16 -3.44 -2.25 6.33
N HIS A 17 -4.49 -1.75 5.67
CA HIS A 17 -5.03 -0.42 5.92
C HIS A 17 -5.88 -0.43 7.19
N CYS A 18 -5.38 0.20 8.25
CA CYS A 18 -6.13 0.45 9.47
C CYS A 18 -7.11 1.59 9.20
N LYS A 19 -8.42 1.30 9.14
CA LYS A 19 -9.44 2.33 8.86
C LYS A 19 -9.84 3.18 10.07
N ASN A 20 -9.43 2.78 11.27
CA ASN A 20 -9.77 3.46 12.51
C ASN A 20 -8.69 3.22 13.58
N LEU A 21 -8.82 3.95 14.70
CA LEU A 21 -7.89 3.85 15.83
C LEU A 21 -7.86 2.44 16.44
N GLU A 22 -9.03 1.80 16.54
CA GLU A 22 -9.13 0.43 17.08
C GLU A 22 -8.29 -0.56 16.27
N ALA A 23 -8.36 -0.52 14.94
CA ALA A 23 -7.55 -1.36 14.07
C ALA A 23 -6.04 -1.06 14.20
N MET A 24 -5.67 0.22 14.33
CA MET A 24 -4.28 0.61 14.58
C MET A 24 -3.73 0.09 15.91
N LEU A 25 -4.58 -0.07 16.93
CA LEU A 25 -4.17 -0.66 18.20
C LEU A 25 -4.19 -2.19 18.14
N TYR A 26 -5.20 -2.79 17.53
CA TYR A 26 -5.39 -4.24 17.52
C TYR A 26 -4.33 -4.98 16.70
N LEU A 27 -4.11 -4.58 15.45
CA LEU A 27 -3.26 -5.31 14.51
C LEU A 27 -1.81 -5.48 14.99
N PRO A 28 -1.07 -4.41 15.35
CA PRO A 28 0.32 -4.57 15.80
C PRO A 28 0.44 -5.30 17.13
N ASN A 29 -0.55 -5.17 18.03
CA ASN A 29 -0.56 -5.89 19.30
C ASN A 29 -0.82 -7.38 19.13
N LYS A 30 -1.72 -7.75 18.22
CA LYS A 30 -2.07 -9.15 17.94
C LYS A 30 -1.02 -9.85 17.08
N PHE A 31 -0.43 -9.13 16.13
CA PHE A 31 0.50 -9.67 15.14
C PHE A 31 1.79 -8.83 15.07
N PRO A 32 2.79 -9.14 15.91
CA PRO A 32 4.07 -8.43 15.88
C PRO A 32 4.72 -8.49 14.50
N GLY A 33 5.23 -7.35 14.03
CA GLY A 33 5.87 -7.25 12.71
C GLY A 33 4.91 -7.13 11.52
N ILE A 34 3.59 -7.12 11.74
CA ILE A 34 2.60 -6.89 10.67
C ILE A 34 2.87 -5.56 9.95
N LYS A 35 2.74 -5.57 8.63
CA LYS A 35 2.88 -4.37 7.80
C LYS A 35 1.53 -3.66 7.75
N TYR A 36 1.44 -2.46 8.29
CA TYR A 36 0.18 -1.72 8.34
C TYR A 36 0.41 -0.24 8.07
N PHE A 37 -0.67 0.46 7.78
CA PHE A 37 -0.67 1.90 7.58
C PHE A 37 -2.07 2.45 7.86
N TRP A 38 -2.14 3.74 8.16
CA TRP A 38 -3.38 4.51 8.22
C TRP A 38 -3.21 5.71 7.31
N HIS A 39 -4.24 6.01 6.53
CA HIS A 39 -4.33 7.24 5.75
C HIS A 39 -5.80 7.55 5.48
N GLN A 40 -6.07 8.79 5.08
CA GLN A 40 -7.33 9.19 4.48
C GLN A 40 -7.11 9.85 3.12
N LYS A 41 -6.63 11.10 3.11
CA LYS A 41 -6.39 11.92 1.92
C LYS A 41 -4.99 12.52 1.94
N ASP A 42 -4.07 11.84 2.61
CA ASP A 42 -2.69 12.25 2.76
C ASP A 42 -1.95 12.01 1.44
N ASP A 43 -1.16 12.99 0.99
CA ASP A 43 -0.31 12.85 -0.20
C ASP A 43 0.68 11.68 -0.04
N PHE A 44 1.19 11.52 1.19
CA PHE A 44 2.14 10.48 1.56
C PHE A 44 1.80 9.89 2.92
N THR A 45 1.93 8.58 3.04
CA THR A 45 1.76 7.86 4.30
C THR A 45 2.92 6.91 4.52
N LEU A 46 3.57 6.99 5.68
CA LEU A 46 4.58 6.02 6.07
C LEU A 46 3.90 4.74 6.57
N THR A 47 4.30 3.60 6.02
CA THR A 47 3.90 2.28 6.50
C THR A 47 4.76 1.86 7.70
N SER A 48 4.28 0.92 8.52
CA SER A 48 4.99 0.45 9.72
C SER A 48 6.38 -0.14 9.44
N ASN A 49 6.66 -0.53 8.19
CA ASN A 49 7.96 -1.05 7.76
C ASN A 49 8.75 -0.09 6.85
N GLY A 50 8.40 1.20 6.83
CA GLY A 50 9.23 2.26 6.25
C GLY A 50 9.07 2.51 4.74
N TYR A 51 8.10 1.86 4.08
CA TYR A 51 7.70 2.20 2.71
C TYR A 51 6.66 3.33 2.71
N ILE A 52 6.56 4.04 1.58
CA ILE A 52 5.72 5.23 1.46
C ILE A 52 4.51 4.88 0.60
N TRP A 53 3.34 4.76 1.19
CA TRP A 53 2.08 4.72 0.44
C TRP A 53 1.85 6.10 -0.17
N THR A 54 1.85 6.20 -1.50
CA THR A 54 1.83 7.49 -2.22
C THR A 54 0.50 7.68 -2.95
N TYR A 55 -0.19 8.78 -2.65
CA TYR A 55 -1.48 9.10 -3.26
C TYR A 55 -1.34 9.28 -4.79
N PRO A 56 -2.36 8.92 -5.60
CA PRO A 56 -2.31 9.09 -7.05
C PRO A 56 -1.94 10.53 -7.46
N GLY A 57 -1.05 10.66 -8.44
CA GLY A 57 -0.59 11.96 -8.98
C GLY A 57 0.57 12.60 -8.20
N GLN A 58 0.96 12.03 -7.05
CA GLN A 58 2.05 12.57 -6.26
C GLN A 58 3.43 12.06 -6.74
N PRO A 59 4.51 12.84 -6.54
CA PRO A 59 5.87 12.39 -6.83
C PRO A 59 6.23 11.11 -6.09
N ILE A 60 6.88 10.18 -6.78
CA ILE A 60 7.27 8.89 -6.21
C ILE A 60 8.79 8.76 -6.04
N THR A 61 9.19 7.75 -5.28
CA THR A 61 10.58 7.31 -5.16
C THR A 61 10.65 5.79 -5.24
N LYS A 62 11.86 5.23 -5.23
CA LYS A 62 12.08 3.78 -5.11
C LYS A 62 11.52 3.14 -3.83
N LYS A 63 11.12 3.94 -2.82
CA LYS A 63 10.46 3.46 -1.60
C LYS A 63 8.93 3.60 -1.66
N SER A 64 8.39 4.15 -2.74
CA SER A 64 6.96 4.39 -2.88
C SER A 64 6.20 3.13 -3.27
N ILE A 65 5.00 2.99 -2.70
CA ILE A 65 3.94 2.12 -3.17
C ILE A 65 3.04 3.01 -4.03
N LEU A 66 3.02 2.76 -5.34
CA LEU A 66 2.21 3.49 -6.31
C LEU A 66 0.76 3.02 -6.24
N VAL A 67 -0.15 3.93 -5.93
CA VAL A 67 -1.56 3.62 -5.69
C VAL A 67 -2.41 4.00 -6.89
N LEU A 68 -3.38 3.15 -7.22
CA LEU A 68 -4.37 3.31 -8.28
C LEU A 68 -3.77 3.92 -9.56
N PRO A 69 -2.69 3.30 -10.11
CA PRO A 69 -2.08 3.76 -11.36
C PRO A 69 -3.08 3.89 -12.53
N GLU A 70 -4.18 3.15 -12.49
CA GLU A 70 -5.31 3.24 -13.42
C GLU A 70 -6.00 4.61 -13.45
N ASN A 71 -5.82 5.44 -12.42
CA ASN A 71 -6.37 6.80 -12.35
C ASN A 71 -5.41 7.87 -12.92
N LEU A 72 -4.19 7.48 -13.31
CA LEU A 72 -3.20 8.39 -13.88
C LEU A 72 -3.38 8.51 -15.39
N ASP A 73 -2.97 9.64 -15.95
CA ASP A 73 -2.83 9.73 -17.39
C ASP A 73 -1.65 8.87 -17.90
N TYR A 74 -1.60 8.62 -19.21
CA TYR A 74 -0.59 7.75 -19.81
C TYR A 74 0.85 8.25 -19.60
N GLN A 75 1.08 9.57 -19.61
CA GLN A 75 2.42 10.14 -19.44
C GLN A 75 2.88 10.05 -17.99
N GLU A 76 1.99 10.34 -17.04
CA GLU A 76 2.24 10.18 -15.62
C GLU A 76 2.49 8.72 -15.26
N LEU A 77 1.65 7.80 -15.73
CA LEU A 77 1.83 6.36 -15.53
C LEU A 77 3.20 5.91 -16.04
N LYS A 78 3.56 6.26 -17.27
CA LYS A 78 4.85 5.90 -17.86
C LYS A 78 6.03 6.47 -17.06
N LYS A 79 5.91 7.71 -16.60
CA LYS A 79 6.91 8.39 -15.75
C LYS A 79 7.04 7.73 -14.38
N HIS A 80 5.93 7.28 -13.79
CA HIS A 80 5.93 6.62 -12.49
C HIS A 80 6.50 5.21 -12.60
N LEU A 81 6.10 4.42 -13.59
CA LEU A 81 6.66 3.08 -13.79
C LEU A 81 8.17 3.13 -14.10
N SER A 82 8.66 4.14 -14.83
CA SER A 82 10.10 4.28 -15.11
C SER A 82 10.95 4.66 -13.90
N GLN A 83 10.34 5.15 -12.82
CA GLN A 83 11.02 5.47 -11.55
C GLN A 83 11.19 4.25 -10.63
N ASP A 84 10.69 3.08 -11.04
CA ASP A 84 10.85 1.82 -10.33
C ASP A 84 10.29 1.88 -8.89
N PRO A 85 8.97 2.12 -8.73
CA PRO A 85 8.34 2.09 -7.42
C PRO A 85 8.49 0.70 -6.79
N TYR A 86 8.57 0.67 -5.46
CA TYR A 86 8.74 -0.58 -4.72
C TYR A 86 7.59 -1.57 -4.93
N ALA A 87 6.36 -1.07 -4.99
CA ALA A 87 5.18 -1.88 -5.22
C ALA A 87 4.06 -1.06 -5.89
N ILE A 88 3.08 -1.78 -6.44
CA ILE A 88 1.86 -1.20 -7.04
C ILE A 88 0.65 -1.71 -6.26
N CYS A 89 -0.24 -0.80 -5.89
CA CYS A 89 -1.53 -1.08 -5.27
C CYS A 89 -2.63 -0.65 -6.23
N SER A 90 -3.28 -1.61 -6.87
CA SER A 90 -4.25 -1.39 -7.95
C SER A 90 -5.44 -2.34 -7.79
N ASP A 91 -6.60 -1.94 -8.29
CA ASP A 91 -7.76 -2.83 -8.44
C ASP A 91 -7.56 -3.82 -9.60
N TRP A 92 -6.58 -3.58 -10.48
CA TRP A 92 -6.25 -4.40 -11.64
C TRP A 92 -4.79 -4.89 -11.64
N PRO A 93 -4.33 -5.58 -10.57
CA PRO A 93 -2.92 -5.89 -10.37
C PRO A 93 -2.29 -6.67 -11.53
N TYR A 94 -3.06 -7.53 -12.21
CA TYR A 94 -2.58 -8.34 -13.33
C TYR A 94 -2.10 -7.52 -14.54
N GLN A 95 -2.47 -6.24 -14.66
CA GLN A 95 -1.96 -5.36 -15.71
C GLN A 95 -0.49 -4.95 -15.47
N TYR A 96 0.01 -5.16 -14.25
CA TYR A 96 1.32 -4.73 -13.80
C TYR A 96 2.23 -5.89 -13.35
N VAL A 97 1.78 -7.12 -13.58
CA VAL A 97 2.58 -8.34 -13.36
C VAL A 97 3.23 -8.70 -14.68
N ASN A 98 4.56 -8.80 -14.71
CA ASN A 98 5.31 -9.35 -15.85
C ASN A 98 5.21 -10.87 -15.89
#